data_AF-A0A6A4S9H3-F1
#
_entry.id   AF-A0A6A4S9H3-F1
#
_cell.length_a   1.000
_cell.length_b   1.000
_cell.length_c   1.000
_cell.angle_alpha   90.00
_cell.angle_beta   90.00
_cell.angle_gamma   90.00
#
_symmetry.space_group_name_H-M   'P 1'
#
loop_
_entity.id
_entity.type
_entity.pdbx_description
1 polymer ?
#
loop_
_entity_poly.entity_id
_entity_poly.type
_entity_poly.pdbx_seq_one_letter_code
_entity_poly.pdbx_strand_id
1 'polypeptide(L)'
;MPILQRAIELWYHDPACTTPVLKLMAELVHNRSQRLQFDVSSPNGILLFRETSKMITTYGNRILTLGEVPKDQVYGVKLKGVSVCFAMLKAVLSGNYVNFGVFRLYGDDALDNALQTFIKLLLSIPHSDLLDYPKLSQSFYSLLEVLTQDHMNFIASLEPHVVMYILSSISEGLTALDTMVCTGCCSSLDHIVTYLFKQLSRSTKKRPAPMASDDRFLHIMQQHPEMIQQMLSTVLNIIIFEDCRNQWSMSRPLLGLILLNEKYFADLRNSIVNSQPPEKQQAMHLCFENLMEGIERNLLTKNRDRFTQNLSVFRREVNDSMKNSTYGVNSNDMMS
;
A
#
# COMPACT_ATOMS: atom_id res chain seq x y z
N MET A 1 27.79 -8.71 16.31
CA MET A 1 26.86 -9.21 15.27
C MET A 1 27.17 -10.61 14.74
N PRO A 2 28.43 -11.02 14.47
CA PRO A 2 28.71 -12.31 13.83
C PRO A 2 28.15 -13.54 14.56
N ILE A 3 28.18 -13.54 15.90
CA ILE A 3 27.60 -14.62 16.73
C ILE A 3 26.09 -14.72 16.52
N LEU A 4 25.38 -13.59 16.47
CA LEU A 4 23.93 -13.55 16.27
C LEU A 4 23.55 -13.98 14.85
N GLN A 5 24.33 -13.58 13.84
CA GLN A 5 24.15 -14.05 12.47
C GLN A 5 24.34 -15.56 12.38
N ARG A 6 25.41 -16.09 13.01
CA ARG A 6 25.66 -17.54 13.04
C ARG A 6 24.55 -18.29 13.77
N ALA A 7 23.98 -17.70 14.82
CA ALA A 7 22.85 -18.30 15.51
C ALA A 7 21.61 -18.40 14.61
N ILE A 8 21.30 -17.34 13.86
CA ILE A 8 20.22 -17.39 12.87
C ILE A 8 20.47 -18.44 11.79
N GLU A 9 21.71 -18.60 11.31
CA GLU A 9 22.03 -19.61 10.30
C GLU A 9 21.78 -21.05 10.77
N LEU A 10 22.11 -21.34 12.03
CA LEU A 10 22.04 -22.69 12.58
C LEU A 10 20.64 -23.04 13.08
N TRP A 11 19.97 -22.09 13.74
CA TRP A 11 18.69 -22.30 14.42
C TRP A 11 17.52 -21.61 13.73
N TYR A 12 17.60 -21.39 12.41
CA TYR A 12 16.55 -20.70 11.63
C TYR A 12 15.14 -21.30 11.79
N HIS A 13 15.06 -22.60 12.10
CA HIS A 13 13.84 -23.37 12.30
C HIS A 13 13.29 -23.28 13.74
N ASP A 14 14.04 -22.70 14.68
CA ASP A 14 13.64 -22.54 16.08
C ASP A 14 13.24 -21.07 16.38
N PRO A 15 11.93 -20.78 16.54
CA PRO A 15 11.43 -19.46 16.88
C PRO A 15 11.91 -18.93 18.23
N ALA A 16 12.22 -19.81 19.19
CA ALA A 16 12.71 -19.43 20.51
C ALA A 16 14.10 -18.79 20.43
N CYS A 17 14.92 -19.22 19.47
CA CYS A 17 16.22 -18.62 19.19
C CYS A 17 16.10 -17.42 18.24
N THR A 18 15.40 -17.58 17.12
CA THR A 18 15.37 -16.57 16.04
C THR A 18 14.59 -15.31 16.41
N THR A 19 13.42 -15.45 17.05
CA THR A 19 12.55 -14.30 17.35
C THR A 19 13.24 -13.25 18.23
N PRO A 20 13.89 -13.61 19.36
CA PRO A 20 14.60 -12.62 20.18
C PRO A 20 15.74 -11.93 19.43
N VAL A 21 16.51 -12.66 18.62
CA VAL A 21 17.63 -12.10 17.85
C VAL A 21 17.12 -11.10 16.81
N LEU A 22 16.06 -11.46 16.06
CA LEU A 22 15.46 -10.56 15.08
C LEU A 22 14.85 -9.33 15.74
N LYS A 23 14.15 -9.49 16.87
CA LYS A 23 13.58 -8.36 17.62
C LYS A 23 14.64 -7.43 18.19
N LEU A 24 15.74 -7.99 18.71
CA LEU A 24 16.88 -7.20 19.16
C LEU A 24 17.43 -6.35 18.01
N MET A 25 17.60 -6.94 16.83
CA MET A 25 18.06 -6.22 15.65
C MET A 25 17.06 -5.15 15.21
N ALA A 26 15.76 -5.45 15.23
CA ALA A 26 14.70 -4.50 14.90
C ALA A 26 14.68 -3.29 15.85
N GLU A 27 14.83 -3.51 17.16
CA GLU A 27 14.95 -2.41 18.14
C GLU A 27 16.25 -1.63 17.94
N LEU A 28 17.37 -2.30 17.64
CA LEU A 28 18.67 -1.65 17.42
C LEU A 28 18.68 -0.70 16.22
N VAL A 29 17.88 -0.95 15.20
CA VAL A 29 17.76 -0.07 14.02
C VAL A 29 16.65 0.96 14.13
N HIS A 30 15.73 0.78 15.06
CA HIS A 30 14.59 1.68 15.19
C HIS A 30 14.98 3.03 15.81
N ASN A 31 14.97 4.09 15.00
CA ASN A 31 15.30 5.46 15.43
C ASN A 31 14.20 6.13 16.29
N ARG A 32 13.85 5.51 17.42
CA ARG A 32 12.90 6.07 18.39
C ARG A 32 13.50 7.28 19.10
N SER A 33 12.74 8.36 19.21
CA SER A 33 13.15 9.59 19.88
C SER A 33 14.47 10.17 19.36
N GLN A 34 14.74 10.00 18.06
CA GLN A 34 15.97 10.49 17.41
C GLN A 34 17.28 9.96 18.03
N ARG A 35 17.26 8.74 18.59
CA ARG A 35 18.44 8.13 19.23
C ARG A 35 19.57 7.77 18.25
N LEU A 36 19.28 7.63 16.97
CA LEU A 36 20.25 7.34 15.91
C LEU A 36 20.55 8.64 15.15
N GLN A 37 21.30 9.54 15.80
CA GLN A 37 21.85 10.73 15.16
C GLN A 37 23.33 10.51 14.88
N PHE A 38 23.65 10.26 13.62
CA PHE A 38 25.02 10.16 13.15
C PHE A 38 25.39 11.44 12.42
N ASP A 39 26.63 11.89 12.59
CA ASP A 39 27.18 12.98 11.80
C ASP A 39 27.18 12.60 10.30
N VAL A 40 27.08 13.59 9.41
CA VAL A 40 27.13 13.39 7.95
C VAL A 40 28.42 12.69 7.51
N SER A 41 29.52 12.86 8.26
CA SER A 41 30.79 12.18 8.00
C SER A 41 30.89 10.77 8.62
N SER A 42 29.89 10.33 9.39
CA SER A 42 29.95 9.08 10.13
C SER A 42 29.52 7.88 9.28
N PRO A 43 30.35 6.82 9.17
CA PRO A 43 29.97 5.60 8.48
C PRO A 43 29.00 4.73 9.29
N ASN A 44 28.66 5.10 10.53
CA ASN A 44 27.93 4.23 11.46
C ASN A 44 26.54 3.84 10.96
N GLY A 45 25.81 4.76 10.32
CA GLY A 45 24.49 4.45 9.74
C GLY A 45 24.59 3.42 8.61
N ILE A 46 25.60 3.57 7.76
CA ILE A 46 25.89 2.65 6.66
C ILE A 46 26.28 1.27 7.22
N LEU A 47 27.20 1.23 8.17
CA LEU A 47 27.65 -0.03 8.80
C LEU A 47 26.50 -0.74 9.51
N LEU A 48 25.67 -0.01 10.25
CA LEU A 48 24.49 -0.55 10.91
C LEU A 48 23.54 -1.17 9.88
N PHE A 49 23.24 -0.46 8.78
CA PHE A 49 22.39 -1.01 7.73
C PHE A 49 23.00 -2.23 7.05
N ARG A 50 24.31 -2.26 6.79
CA ARG A 50 24.97 -3.44 6.21
C ARG A 50 24.79 -4.68 7.09
N GLU A 51 24.93 -4.53 8.41
CA GLU A 51 24.69 -5.63 9.34
C GLU A 51 23.20 -6.02 9.41
N THR A 52 22.29 -5.07 9.30
CA THR A 52 20.84 -5.33 9.20
C THR A 52 20.47 -6.07 7.94
N SER A 53 20.98 -5.61 6.80
CA SER A 53 20.77 -6.25 5.50
C SER A 53 21.23 -7.70 5.55
N LYS A 54 22.46 -7.96 6.02
CA LYS A 54 22.98 -9.32 6.22
C LYS A 54 22.05 -10.16 7.09
N MET A 55 21.57 -9.62 8.21
CA MET A 55 20.66 -10.34 9.11
C MET A 55 19.35 -10.74 8.41
N ILE A 56 18.72 -9.80 7.70
CA ILE A 56 17.50 -10.04 6.93
C ILE A 56 17.75 -11.08 5.84
N THR A 57 18.85 -10.95 5.08
CA THR A 57 19.17 -11.87 3.98
C THR A 57 19.47 -13.27 4.49
N THR A 58 20.20 -13.39 5.60
CA THR A 58 20.58 -14.68 6.19
C THR A 58 19.36 -15.41 6.72
N TYR A 59 18.52 -14.74 7.52
CA TYR A 59 17.28 -15.34 8.01
C TYR A 59 16.33 -15.67 6.86
N GLY A 60 16.09 -14.70 5.97
CA GLY A 60 15.14 -14.82 4.88
C GLY A 60 15.45 -15.95 3.92
N ASN A 61 16.71 -16.09 3.50
CA ASN A 61 17.11 -17.19 2.62
C ASN A 61 17.00 -18.55 3.30
N ARG A 62 17.27 -18.65 4.62
CA ARG A 62 17.18 -19.91 5.37
C ARG A 62 15.73 -20.32 5.64
N ILE A 63 14.88 -19.39 6.09
CA ILE A 63 13.49 -19.71 6.40
C ILE A 63 12.70 -20.13 5.14
N LEU A 64 13.10 -19.67 3.96
CA LEU A 64 12.53 -20.11 2.68
C LEU A 64 12.89 -21.55 2.30
N THR A 65 13.95 -22.12 2.87
CA THR A 65 14.29 -23.55 2.70
C THR A 65 13.53 -24.48 3.63
N LEU A 66 12.73 -23.92 4.53
CA LEU A 66 11.85 -24.70 5.39
C LEU A 66 10.80 -25.40 4.52
N GLY A 67 10.61 -26.70 4.73
CA GLY A 67 9.61 -27.50 4.02
C GLY A 67 8.17 -27.12 4.41
N GLU A 68 7.23 -28.00 4.07
CA GLU A 68 5.84 -27.81 4.46
C GLU A 68 5.69 -27.76 5.98
N VAL A 69 5.06 -26.68 6.47
CA VAL A 69 4.75 -26.49 7.88
C VAL A 69 3.23 -26.62 8.06
N PRO A 70 2.76 -27.37 9.06
CA PRO A 70 1.33 -27.45 9.40
C PRO A 70 0.73 -26.06 9.64
N LYS A 71 -0.46 -25.79 9.07
CA LYS A 71 -1.13 -24.46 9.10
C LYS A 71 -1.23 -23.85 10.50
N ASP A 72 -1.43 -24.68 11.53
CA ASP A 72 -1.48 -24.32 12.94
C ASP A 72 -0.16 -23.74 13.48
N GLN A 73 0.97 -24.10 12.88
CA GLN A 73 2.31 -23.70 13.32
C GLN A 73 3.01 -22.72 12.38
N VAL A 74 2.50 -22.54 11.15
CA VAL A 74 3.10 -21.65 10.12
C VAL A 74 3.36 -20.26 10.68
N TYR A 75 2.42 -19.71 11.46
CA TYR A 75 2.60 -18.40 12.05
C TYR A 75 3.81 -18.34 13.00
N GLY A 76 3.89 -19.27 13.95
CA GLY A 76 4.94 -19.29 14.96
C GLY A 76 6.32 -19.54 14.36
N VAL A 77 6.41 -20.49 13.43
CA VAL A 77 7.67 -20.98 12.87
C VAL A 77 8.22 -20.07 11.77
N LYS A 78 7.34 -19.55 10.91
CA LYS A 78 7.73 -18.80 9.70
C LYS A 78 7.26 -17.34 9.76
N LEU A 79 5.95 -17.10 9.78
CA LEU A 79 5.39 -15.77 9.49
C LEU A 79 5.74 -14.73 10.57
N LYS A 80 5.87 -15.15 11.82
CA LYS A 80 6.27 -14.25 12.91
C LYS A 80 7.67 -13.68 12.67
N GLY A 81 8.64 -14.50 12.28
CA GLY A 81 9.98 -14.01 11.97
C GLY A 81 9.99 -13.12 10.72
N VAL A 82 9.22 -13.50 9.69
CA VAL A 82 9.03 -12.67 8.49
C VAL A 82 8.44 -11.30 8.83
N SER A 83 7.44 -11.24 9.71
CA SER A 83 6.85 -9.96 10.16
C SER A 83 7.88 -9.07 10.86
N VAL A 84 8.82 -9.65 11.61
CA VAL A 84 9.91 -8.89 12.24
C VAL A 84 10.92 -8.40 11.20
N CYS A 85 11.21 -9.19 10.16
CA CYS A 85 12.03 -8.72 9.04
C CYS A 85 11.39 -7.55 8.30
N PHE A 86 10.07 -7.57 8.07
CA PHE A 86 9.37 -6.45 7.45
C PHE A 86 9.41 -5.19 8.32
N ALA A 87 9.14 -5.34 9.63
CA ALA A 87 9.24 -4.23 10.58
C ALA A 87 10.66 -3.66 10.68
N MET A 88 11.68 -4.53 10.65
CA MET A 88 13.09 -4.15 10.67
C MET A 88 13.47 -3.37 9.41
N LEU A 89 13.10 -3.86 8.22
CA LEU A 89 13.37 -3.17 6.97
C LEU A 89 12.67 -1.81 6.94
N LYS A 90 11.40 -1.75 7.36
CA LYS A 90 10.64 -0.49 7.47
C LYS A 90 11.36 0.51 8.37
N ALA A 91 11.82 0.06 9.54
CA ALA A 91 12.48 0.91 10.52
C ALA A 91 13.79 1.52 10.00
N VAL A 92 14.58 0.77 9.23
CA VAL A 92 15.81 1.30 8.62
C VAL A 92 15.49 2.29 7.50
N LEU A 93 14.58 1.92 6.59
CA LEU A 93 14.26 2.76 5.42
C LEU A 93 13.66 4.12 5.84
N SER A 94 12.82 4.13 6.88
CA SER A 94 12.21 5.36 7.43
C SER A 94 13.02 6.02 8.57
N GLY A 95 14.23 5.52 8.86
CA GLY A 95 15.01 5.94 10.02
C GLY A 95 15.72 7.29 9.89
N ASN A 96 15.90 7.79 8.67
CA ASN A 96 16.60 9.05 8.34
C ASN A 96 18.06 9.15 8.82
N TYR A 97 18.71 8.03 9.16
CA TYR A 97 20.10 7.99 9.60
C TYR A 97 21.04 7.29 8.61
N VAL A 98 20.52 6.87 7.44
CA VAL A 98 21.29 6.21 6.37
C VAL A 98 21.01 6.92 5.05
N ASN A 99 22.07 7.30 4.33
CA ASN A 99 21.94 7.75 2.94
C ASN A 99 22.07 6.54 2.00
N PHE A 100 20.94 6.05 1.51
CA PHE A 100 20.90 4.87 0.65
C PHE A 100 21.53 5.07 -0.74
N GLY A 101 21.68 6.32 -1.21
CA GLY A 101 22.33 6.62 -2.49
C GLY A 101 23.80 6.21 -2.52
N VAL A 102 24.45 6.15 -1.35
CA VAL A 102 25.85 5.76 -1.17
C VAL A 102 26.08 4.31 -1.61
N PHE A 103 25.16 3.40 -1.35
CA PHE A 103 25.32 1.98 -1.70
C PHE A 103 25.53 1.77 -3.20
N ARG A 104 24.72 2.44 -4.03
CA ARG A 104 24.87 2.40 -5.49
C ARG A 104 26.17 3.03 -5.97
N LEU A 105 26.61 4.12 -5.34
CA LEU A 105 27.86 4.82 -5.72
C LEU A 105 29.11 3.99 -5.44
N TYR A 106 29.11 3.21 -4.36
CA TYR A 106 30.24 2.38 -3.96
C TYR A 106 30.13 0.91 -4.40
N GLY A 107 29.07 0.55 -5.15
CA GLY A 107 28.85 -0.84 -5.59
C GLY A 107 28.58 -1.81 -4.45
N ASP A 108 27.91 -1.34 -3.38
CA ASP A 108 27.52 -2.18 -2.24
C ASP A 108 26.07 -2.66 -2.42
N ASP A 109 25.91 -3.97 -2.60
CA ASP A 109 24.61 -4.61 -2.86
C ASP A 109 23.74 -4.78 -1.60
N ALA A 110 24.12 -4.23 -0.43
CA ALA A 110 23.38 -4.44 0.80
C ALA A 110 21.90 -4.01 0.70
N LEU A 111 21.59 -2.89 0.04
CA LEU A 111 20.20 -2.47 -0.13
C LEU A 111 19.43 -3.40 -1.05
N ASP A 112 20.01 -3.71 -2.20
CA ASP A 112 19.39 -4.56 -3.21
C ASP A 112 19.15 -5.96 -2.65
N ASN A 113 20.11 -6.54 -1.92
CA ASN A 113 19.95 -7.83 -1.26
C ASN A 113 18.80 -7.84 -0.25
N ALA A 114 18.67 -6.81 0.60
CA ALA A 114 17.60 -6.73 1.58
C ALA A 114 16.22 -6.61 0.90
N LEU A 115 16.11 -5.78 -0.15
CA LEU A 115 14.89 -5.60 -0.93
C LEU A 115 14.52 -6.87 -1.70
N GLN A 116 15.48 -7.56 -2.32
CA GLN A 116 15.24 -8.84 -2.99
C GLN A 116 14.81 -9.93 -2.02
N THR A 117 15.41 -10.00 -0.82
CA THR A 117 14.94 -10.91 0.23
C THR A 117 13.52 -10.57 0.67
N PHE A 118 13.15 -9.29 0.78
CA PHE A 118 11.77 -8.89 1.05
C PHE A 118 10.81 -9.45 0.00
N ILE A 119 11.11 -9.33 -1.30
CA ILE A 119 10.25 -9.87 -2.36
C ILE A 119 10.13 -11.39 -2.27
N LYS A 120 11.24 -12.11 -2.05
CA LYS A 120 11.21 -13.57 -1.89
C LYS A 120 10.35 -14.00 -0.69
N LEU A 121 10.44 -13.28 0.42
CA LEU A 121 9.62 -13.52 1.60
C LEU A 121 8.15 -13.24 1.33
N LEU A 122 7.83 -12.13 0.66
CA LEU A 122 6.47 -11.74 0.27
C LEU A 122 5.81 -12.80 -0.60
N LEU A 123 6.47 -13.24 -1.67
CA LEU A 123 5.94 -14.26 -2.59
C LEU A 123 5.80 -15.64 -1.94
N SER A 124 6.45 -15.87 -0.79
CA SER A 124 6.30 -17.13 -0.03
C SER A 124 5.08 -17.16 0.90
N ILE A 125 4.33 -16.06 0.98
CA ILE A 125 3.14 -15.89 1.79
C ILE A 125 1.91 -16.04 0.88
N PRO A 126 1.02 -17.01 1.12
CA PRO A 126 -0.27 -17.07 0.45
C PRO A 126 -1.05 -15.79 0.72
N HIS A 127 -1.76 -15.30 -0.29
CA HIS A 127 -2.46 -14.02 -0.20
C HIS A 127 -3.50 -13.98 0.93
N SER A 128 -4.21 -15.10 1.16
CA SER A 128 -5.13 -15.29 2.29
C SER A 128 -4.49 -15.03 3.65
N ASP A 129 -3.25 -15.51 3.83
CA ASP A 129 -2.57 -15.48 5.12
C ASP A 129 -2.14 -14.04 5.47
N LEU A 130 -2.01 -13.16 4.48
CA LEU A 130 -1.51 -11.80 4.69
C LEU A 130 -2.44 -10.99 5.60
N LEU A 131 -3.76 -11.15 5.45
CA LEU A 131 -4.78 -10.48 6.26
C LEU A 131 -5.21 -11.29 7.48
N ASP A 132 -5.10 -12.63 7.45
CA ASP A 132 -5.46 -13.51 8.56
C ASP A 132 -4.57 -13.32 9.80
N TYR A 133 -3.34 -12.84 9.63
CA TYR A 133 -2.39 -12.61 10.71
C TYR A 133 -2.14 -11.10 10.95
N PRO A 134 -2.79 -10.45 11.94
CA PRO A 134 -2.75 -8.99 12.11
C PRO A 134 -1.35 -8.39 12.23
N LYS A 135 -0.43 -9.05 12.94
CA LYS A 135 0.95 -8.56 13.09
C LYS A 135 1.74 -8.62 11.78
N LEU A 136 1.48 -9.65 10.95
CA LEU A 136 2.08 -9.76 9.63
C LEU A 136 1.53 -8.65 8.73
N SER A 137 0.20 -8.52 8.66
CA SER A 137 -0.51 -7.48 7.93
C SER A 137 0.04 -6.08 8.25
N GLN A 138 0.05 -5.70 9.53
CA GLN A 138 0.56 -4.39 9.98
C GLN A 138 2.04 -4.17 9.58
N SER A 139 2.89 -5.18 9.74
CA SER A 139 4.30 -5.07 9.36
C SER A 139 4.51 -4.94 7.85
N PHE A 140 3.71 -5.64 7.04
CA PHE A 140 3.78 -5.61 5.59
C PHE A 140 3.28 -4.28 5.03
N TYR A 141 2.05 -3.86 5.38
CA TYR A 141 1.47 -2.65 4.82
C TYR A 141 2.20 -1.39 5.28
N SER A 142 2.73 -1.36 6.50
CA SER A 142 3.59 -0.24 6.95
C SER A 142 4.94 -0.19 6.24
N LEU A 143 5.50 -1.34 5.84
CA LEU A 143 6.70 -1.37 4.99
C LEU A 143 6.36 -0.93 3.55
N LEU A 144 5.25 -1.42 3.00
CA LEU A 144 4.81 -1.08 1.65
C LEU A 144 4.56 0.41 1.48
N GLU A 145 3.98 1.07 2.49
CA GLU A 145 3.81 2.53 2.51
C GLU A 145 5.16 3.25 2.36
N VAL A 146 6.18 2.86 3.13
CA VAL A 146 7.53 3.46 3.03
C VAL A 146 8.17 3.17 1.67
N LEU A 147 8.01 1.95 1.15
CA LEU A 147 8.56 1.59 -0.16
C LEU A 147 7.91 2.38 -1.30
N THR A 148 6.60 2.55 -1.28
CA THR A 148 5.88 3.33 -2.30
C THR A 148 6.14 4.82 -2.17
N GLN A 149 6.43 5.32 -0.97
CA GLN A 149 6.76 6.72 -0.72
C GLN A 149 8.16 7.09 -1.23
N ASP A 150 9.20 6.40 -0.74
CA ASP A 150 10.60 6.81 -0.90
C ASP A 150 11.37 5.93 -1.90
N HIS A 151 10.89 4.72 -2.16
CA HIS A 151 11.54 3.72 -3.01
C HIS A 151 10.67 3.27 -4.19
N MET A 152 9.77 4.13 -4.70
CA MET A 152 8.82 3.76 -5.76
C MET A 152 9.51 3.25 -7.03
N ASN A 153 10.71 3.73 -7.35
CA ASN A 153 11.49 3.25 -8.49
C ASN A 153 11.88 1.76 -8.35
N PHE A 154 12.07 1.27 -7.12
CA PHE A 154 12.29 -0.15 -6.87
C PHE A 154 11.01 -0.94 -7.22
N ILE A 155 9.85 -0.50 -6.72
CA ILE A 155 8.54 -1.14 -7.02
C ILE A 155 8.27 -1.14 -8.53
N ALA A 156 8.53 -0.03 -9.20
CA ALA A 156 8.36 0.11 -10.66
C ALA A 156 9.32 -0.77 -11.48
N SER A 157 10.43 -1.22 -10.88
CA SER A 157 11.42 -2.09 -11.52
C SER A 157 11.15 -3.58 -11.35
N LEU A 158 10.18 -3.95 -10.51
CA LEU A 158 9.83 -5.34 -10.22
C LEU A 158 9.21 -6.06 -11.43
N GLU A 159 9.25 -7.38 -11.38
CA GLU A 159 8.58 -8.21 -12.39
C GLU A 159 7.05 -8.06 -12.34
N PRO A 160 6.34 -8.21 -13.47
CA PRO A 160 4.90 -8.00 -13.53
C PRO A 160 4.10 -8.79 -12.50
N HIS A 161 4.44 -10.06 -12.29
CA HIS A 161 3.73 -10.91 -11.33
C HIS A 161 3.84 -10.40 -9.88
N VAL A 162 4.98 -9.80 -9.52
CA VAL A 162 5.21 -9.23 -8.18
C VAL A 162 4.43 -7.93 -8.00
N VAL A 163 4.44 -7.07 -9.02
CA VAL A 163 3.62 -5.85 -9.05
C VAL A 163 2.15 -6.20 -8.88
N MET A 164 1.67 -7.21 -9.61
CA MET A 164 0.29 -7.67 -9.52
C MET A 164 -0.04 -8.22 -8.13
N TYR A 165 0.86 -9.00 -7.51
CA TYR A 165 0.68 -9.45 -6.12
C TYR A 165 0.51 -8.24 -5.19
N ILE A 166 1.38 -7.23 -5.28
CA ILE A 166 1.33 -6.02 -4.43
C ILE A 166 0.01 -5.26 -4.63
N LEU A 167 -0.42 -5.06 -5.87
CA LEU A 167 -1.65 -4.33 -6.18
C LEU A 167 -2.89 -5.09 -5.70
N SER A 168 -2.93 -6.42 -5.88
CA SER A 168 -3.98 -7.27 -5.32
C SER A 168 -4.01 -7.19 -3.80
N SER A 169 -2.84 -7.14 -3.13
CA SER A 169 -2.77 -7.03 -1.66
C SER A 169 -3.32 -5.68 -1.21
N ILE A 170 -2.96 -4.59 -1.89
CA ILE A 170 -3.53 -3.27 -1.63
C ILE A 170 -5.04 -3.30 -1.79
N SER A 171 -5.56 -3.88 -2.88
CA SER A 171 -7.00 -3.94 -3.14
C SER A 171 -7.77 -4.64 -2.03
N GLU A 172 -7.26 -5.76 -1.51
CA GLU A 172 -7.89 -6.47 -0.37
C GLU A 172 -7.70 -5.73 0.95
N GLY A 173 -6.53 -5.11 1.16
CA GLY A 173 -6.22 -4.32 2.34
C GLY A 173 -7.09 -3.05 2.47
N LEU A 174 -7.61 -2.50 1.37
CA LEU A 174 -8.57 -1.39 1.39
C LEU A 174 -9.90 -1.77 2.07
N THR A 175 -10.30 -3.04 1.96
CA THR A 175 -11.50 -3.61 2.59
C THR A 175 -11.24 -4.23 3.96
N ALA A 176 -10.00 -4.14 4.48
CA ALA A 176 -9.64 -4.71 5.77
C ALA A 176 -10.35 -4.02 6.94
N LEU A 177 -10.75 -4.80 7.95
CA LEU A 177 -11.37 -4.29 9.18
C LEU A 177 -10.43 -3.43 10.04
N ASP A 178 -9.12 -3.68 9.97
CA ASP A 178 -8.10 -2.90 10.67
C ASP A 178 -7.90 -1.54 9.98
N THR A 179 -8.27 -0.47 10.66
CA THR A 179 -8.19 0.90 10.13
C THR A 179 -6.77 1.34 9.80
N MET A 180 -5.76 0.80 10.49
CA MET A 180 -4.35 1.11 10.22
C MET A 180 -3.89 0.46 8.93
N VAL A 181 -4.32 -0.77 8.67
CA VAL A 181 -4.05 -1.49 7.41
C VAL A 181 -4.67 -0.74 6.25
N CYS A 182 -5.95 -0.41 6.36
CA CYS A 182 -6.67 0.33 5.32
C CYS A 182 -6.03 1.72 5.07
N THR A 183 -5.59 2.43 6.11
CA THR A 183 -4.87 3.70 5.97
C THR A 183 -3.53 3.53 5.24
N GLY A 184 -2.73 2.52 5.60
CA GLY A 184 -1.47 2.23 4.91
C GLY A 184 -1.67 1.84 3.44
N CYS A 185 -2.75 1.12 3.12
CA CYS A 185 -3.13 0.81 1.74
C CYS A 185 -3.51 2.07 0.96
N CYS A 186 -4.29 2.98 1.57
CA CYS A 186 -4.66 4.25 0.95
C CYS A 186 -3.44 5.11 0.63
N SER A 187 -2.50 5.25 1.59
CA SER A 187 -1.24 5.97 1.37
C SER A 187 -0.42 5.32 0.23
N SER A 188 -0.26 4.00 0.29
CA SER A 188 0.50 3.25 -0.71
C SER A 188 -0.09 3.42 -2.11
N LEU A 189 -1.42 3.35 -2.21
CA LEU A 189 -2.13 3.55 -3.47
C LEU A 189 -2.01 4.98 -3.99
N ASP A 190 -2.13 6.00 -3.13
CA ASP A 190 -1.95 7.40 -3.53
C ASP A 190 -0.54 7.64 -4.07
N HIS A 191 0.50 7.07 -3.45
CA HIS A 191 1.87 7.15 -3.95
C HIS A 191 2.02 6.50 -5.33
N ILE A 192 1.50 5.28 -5.51
CA ILE A 192 1.55 4.55 -6.80
C ILE A 192 0.83 5.34 -7.90
N VAL A 193 -0.39 5.79 -7.61
CA VAL A 193 -1.21 6.54 -8.56
C VAL A 193 -0.59 7.89 -8.91
N THR A 194 0.01 8.57 -7.92
CA THR A 194 0.79 9.79 -8.14
C THR A 194 1.95 9.56 -9.08
N TYR A 195 2.68 8.46 -8.88
CA TYR A 195 3.81 8.08 -9.70
C TYR A 195 3.37 7.84 -11.16
N LEU A 196 2.30 7.05 -11.36
CA LEU A 196 1.72 6.79 -12.68
C LEU A 196 1.25 8.08 -13.38
N PHE A 197 0.55 8.95 -12.66
CA PHE A 197 0.05 10.21 -13.20
C PHE A 197 1.21 11.13 -13.65
N LYS A 198 2.31 11.18 -12.88
CA LYS A 198 3.52 11.92 -13.25
C LYS A 198 4.20 11.32 -14.49
N GLN A 199 4.26 10.01 -14.61
CA GLN A 199 4.85 9.35 -15.79
C GLN A 199 4.05 9.63 -17.07
N LEU A 200 2.73 9.48 -17.03
CA LEU A 200 1.84 9.79 -18.16
C LEU A 200 1.95 11.25 -18.60
N SER A 201 2.04 12.18 -17.65
CA SER A 201 2.20 13.62 -17.91
C SER A 201 3.56 13.98 -18.52
N ARG A 202 4.59 13.14 -18.32
CA ARG A 202 5.93 13.32 -18.91
C ARG A 202 6.03 12.69 -20.30
N SER A 203 5.43 11.52 -20.50
CA SER A 203 5.41 10.80 -21.79
C SER A 203 4.74 11.61 -22.90
N THR A 204 3.65 12.32 -22.58
CA THR A 204 2.96 13.24 -23.51
C THR A 204 3.80 14.44 -23.95
N LYS A 205 4.93 14.75 -23.28
CA LYS A 205 5.78 15.92 -23.57
C LYS A 205 7.13 15.59 -24.22
N LYS A 206 7.52 14.33 -24.39
CA LYS A 206 8.85 13.95 -24.95
C LYS A 206 8.75 12.90 -26.07
N ARG A 207 9.59 13.06 -27.11
CA ARG A 207 9.79 12.08 -28.20
C ARG A 207 10.25 10.71 -27.65
N PRO A 208 9.90 9.59 -28.32
CA PRO A 208 10.18 8.24 -27.82
C PRO A 208 11.68 7.99 -27.80
N ALA A 209 12.24 7.88 -26.59
CA ALA A 209 13.57 7.34 -26.34
C ALA A 209 13.43 5.85 -25.95
N PRO A 210 14.49 5.02 -26.04
CA PRO A 210 14.40 3.59 -25.76
C PRO A 210 13.91 3.38 -24.31
N MET A 211 13.01 2.41 -24.14
CA MET A 211 12.34 2.07 -22.86
C MET A 211 13.28 2.16 -21.67
N ALA A 212 13.17 3.24 -20.90
CA ALA A 212 13.78 3.28 -19.57
C ALA A 212 13.02 2.30 -18.66
N SER A 213 13.65 1.86 -17.57
CA SER A 213 12.99 1.07 -16.51
C SER A 213 11.66 1.68 -16.05
N ASP A 214 11.56 3.02 -16.14
CA ASP A 214 10.39 3.82 -15.79
C ASP A 214 9.15 3.48 -16.65
N ASP A 215 9.32 3.08 -17.92
CA ASP A 215 8.20 2.80 -18.83
C ASP A 215 7.61 1.41 -18.62
N ARG A 216 8.32 0.48 -17.96
CA ARG A 216 7.84 -0.90 -17.75
C ARG A 216 6.62 -0.95 -16.84
N PHE A 217 6.66 -0.22 -15.72
CA PHE A 217 5.53 -0.16 -14.79
C PHE A 217 4.29 0.43 -15.45
N LEU A 218 4.47 1.51 -16.21
CA LEU A 218 3.38 2.10 -16.99
C LEU A 218 2.83 1.13 -18.03
N HIS A 219 3.70 0.39 -18.72
CA HIS A 219 3.28 -0.61 -19.70
C HIS A 219 2.49 -1.76 -19.07
N ILE A 220 2.92 -2.27 -17.91
CA ILE A 220 2.17 -3.29 -17.16
C ILE A 220 0.78 -2.77 -16.80
N MET A 221 0.67 -1.52 -16.34
CA MET A 221 -0.63 -0.91 -16.02
C MET A 221 -1.51 -0.64 -17.26
N GLN A 222 -0.90 -0.40 -18.43
CA GLN A 222 -1.63 -0.29 -19.69
C GLN A 222 -2.13 -1.64 -20.21
N GLN A 223 -1.39 -2.73 -19.91
CA GLN A 223 -1.80 -4.09 -20.24
C GLN A 223 -2.88 -4.63 -19.29
N HIS A 224 -2.90 -4.13 -18.05
CA HIS A 224 -3.85 -4.53 -17.00
C HIS A 224 -4.67 -3.36 -16.43
N PRO A 225 -5.41 -2.60 -17.27
CA PRO A 225 -6.23 -1.47 -16.80
C PRO A 225 -7.31 -1.88 -15.80
N GLU A 226 -7.76 -3.13 -15.85
CA GLU A 226 -8.77 -3.73 -14.97
C GLU A 226 -8.40 -3.58 -13.49
N MET A 227 -7.11 -3.62 -13.13
CA MET A 227 -6.68 -3.50 -11.73
C MET A 227 -6.97 -2.11 -11.17
N ILE A 228 -6.62 -1.06 -11.92
CA ILE A 228 -6.85 0.32 -11.49
C ILE A 228 -8.34 0.62 -11.48
N GLN A 229 -9.08 0.11 -12.46
CA GLN A 229 -10.53 0.21 -12.53
C GLN A 229 -11.22 -0.50 -11.35
N GLN A 230 -10.76 -1.70 -10.99
CA GLN A 230 -11.27 -2.44 -9.84
C GLN A 230 -10.99 -1.69 -8.54
N MET A 231 -9.78 -1.18 -8.33
CA MET A 231 -9.46 -0.37 -7.14
C MET A 231 -10.32 0.91 -7.07
N LEU A 232 -10.56 1.58 -8.21
CA LEU A 232 -11.47 2.73 -8.29
C LEU A 232 -12.89 2.35 -7.87
N SER A 233 -13.41 1.26 -8.42
CA SER A 233 -14.74 0.73 -8.09
C SER A 233 -14.84 0.37 -6.61
N THR A 234 -13.85 -0.35 -6.07
CA THR A 234 -13.79 -0.74 -4.65
C THR A 234 -13.79 0.49 -3.74
N VAL A 235 -12.91 1.46 -3.95
CA VAL A 235 -12.84 2.66 -3.11
C VAL A 235 -14.14 3.46 -3.17
N LEU A 236 -14.72 3.61 -4.36
CA LEU A 236 -15.98 4.35 -4.52
C LEU A 236 -17.15 3.62 -3.83
N ASN A 237 -17.23 2.29 -3.96
CA ASN A 237 -18.26 1.49 -3.31
C ASN A 237 -18.15 1.55 -1.78
N ILE A 238 -16.93 1.49 -1.22
CA ILE A 238 -16.71 1.64 0.22
C ILE A 238 -17.22 3.02 0.70
N ILE A 239 -16.97 4.09 -0.06
CA ILE A 239 -17.39 5.44 0.32
C ILE A 239 -18.91 5.61 0.27
N ILE A 240 -19.56 5.02 -0.75
CA ILE A 240 -20.99 5.19 -1.02
C ILE A 240 -21.85 4.25 -0.14
N PHE A 241 -21.46 2.98 -0.03
CA PHE A 241 -22.34 1.94 0.51
C PHE A 241 -21.91 1.41 1.89
N GLU A 242 -20.67 1.66 2.32
CA GLU A 242 -20.16 1.14 3.59
C GLU A 242 -19.99 2.25 4.65
N ASP A 243 -19.83 1.81 5.91
CA ASP A 243 -19.40 2.67 7.01
C ASP A 243 -17.91 3.04 6.87
N CYS A 244 -17.62 3.91 5.90
CA CYS A 244 -16.29 4.41 5.58
C CYS A 244 -15.67 5.18 6.77
N ARG A 245 -14.90 4.47 7.60
CA ARG A 245 -14.16 5.03 8.76
C ARG A 245 -12.94 5.86 8.34
N ASN A 246 -12.35 5.55 7.19
CA ASN A 246 -11.11 6.13 6.68
C ASN A 246 -11.33 7.08 5.49
N GLN A 247 -12.45 7.80 5.49
CA GLN A 247 -12.85 8.67 4.37
C GLN A 247 -11.73 9.65 3.95
N TRP A 248 -11.05 10.25 4.93
CA TRP A 248 -9.96 11.21 4.65
C TRP A 248 -8.75 10.53 4.00
N SER A 249 -8.43 9.30 4.40
CA SER A 249 -7.35 8.51 3.79
C SER A 249 -7.72 8.06 2.37
N MET A 250 -8.99 7.68 2.13
CA MET A 250 -9.47 7.20 0.83
C MET A 250 -9.64 8.30 -0.23
N SER A 251 -9.81 9.56 0.17
CA SER A 251 -10.07 10.65 -0.78
C SER A 251 -8.91 10.88 -1.76
N ARG A 252 -7.67 10.85 -1.26
CA ARG A 252 -6.47 11.11 -2.05
C ARG A 252 -6.22 10.05 -3.14
N PRO A 253 -6.17 8.74 -2.83
CA PRO A 253 -6.05 7.73 -3.86
C PRO A 253 -7.24 7.75 -4.82
N LEU A 254 -8.48 7.99 -4.33
CA LEU A 254 -9.66 8.07 -5.19
C LEU A 254 -9.52 9.16 -6.28
N LEU A 255 -9.10 10.38 -5.91
CA LEU A 255 -8.90 11.44 -6.89
C LEU A 255 -7.92 11.01 -7.99
N GLY A 256 -6.79 10.42 -7.60
CA GLY A 256 -5.81 9.96 -8.57
C GLY A 256 -6.32 8.83 -9.45
N LEU A 257 -7.09 7.88 -8.90
CA LEU A 257 -7.72 6.81 -9.67
C LEU A 257 -8.72 7.36 -10.70
N ILE A 258 -9.52 8.35 -10.32
CA ILE A 258 -10.46 9.06 -11.21
C ILE A 258 -9.69 9.76 -12.34
N LEU A 259 -8.66 10.53 -12.02
CA LEU A 259 -7.88 11.26 -13.03
C LEU A 259 -7.08 10.36 -13.98
N LEU A 260 -6.73 9.14 -13.55
CA LEU A 260 -6.12 8.12 -14.42
C LEU A 260 -7.16 7.45 -15.33
N ASN A 261 -8.43 7.34 -14.91
CA ASN A 261 -9.47 6.58 -15.60
C ASN A 261 -10.80 7.36 -15.75
N GLU A 262 -10.73 8.58 -16.28
CA GLU A 262 -11.89 9.49 -16.40
C GLU A 262 -13.09 8.85 -17.14
N LYS A 263 -12.82 8.08 -18.21
CA LYS A 263 -13.86 7.38 -18.98
C LYS A 263 -14.59 6.33 -18.16
N TYR A 264 -13.83 5.45 -17.49
CA TYR A 264 -14.39 4.40 -16.65
C TYR A 264 -15.13 4.99 -15.44
N PHE A 265 -14.64 6.09 -14.86
CA PHE A 265 -15.36 6.81 -13.81
C PHE A 265 -16.72 7.34 -14.30
N ALA A 266 -16.81 7.86 -15.52
CA ALA A 266 -18.07 8.29 -16.10
C ALA A 266 -19.05 7.11 -16.29
N ASP A 267 -18.56 5.96 -16.76
CA ASP A 267 -19.37 4.74 -16.90
C ASP A 267 -19.86 4.24 -15.54
N LEU A 268 -18.98 4.22 -14.53
CA LEU A 268 -19.32 3.82 -13.16
C LEU A 268 -20.36 4.76 -12.54
N ARG A 269 -20.19 6.08 -12.73
CA ARG A 269 -21.18 7.09 -12.32
C ARG A 269 -22.54 6.80 -12.95
N ASN A 270 -22.59 6.61 -14.26
CA ASN A 270 -23.85 6.35 -14.97
C ASN A 270 -24.50 5.05 -14.48
N SER A 271 -23.71 4.00 -14.24
CA SER A 271 -24.19 2.74 -13.68
C SER A 271 -24.81 2.91 -12.28
N ILE A 272 -24.13 3.66 -11.40
CA ILE A 272 -24.62 3.93 -10.04
C ILE A 272 -25.87 4.82 -10.06
N VAL A 273 -25.94 5.83 -10.93
CA VAL A 273 -27.12 6.69 -11.08
C VAL A 273 -28.30 5.87 -11.59
N ASN A 274 -28.11 5.06 -12.63
CA ASN A 274 -29.18 4.26 -13.24
C ASN A 274 -29.70 3.13 -12.32
N SER A 275 -28.91 2.70 -11.33
CA SER A 275 -29.37 1.74 -10.33
C SER A 275 -30.24 2.36 -9.23
N GLN A 276 -30.29 3.70 -9.14
CA GLN A 276 -31.20 4.40 -8.22
C GLN A 276 -32.63 4.49 -8.76
N PRO A 277 -33.65 4.57 -7.87
CA PRO A 277 -35.03 4.86 -8.26
C PRO A 277 -35.13 6.14 -9.11
N PRO A 278 -36.02 6.21 -10.13
CA PRO A 278 -36.11 7.34 -11.06
C PRO A 278 -36.16 8.73 -10.40
N GLU A 279 -36.87 8.83 -9.27
CA GLU A 279 -37.03 10.06 -8.49
C GLU A 279 -35.71 10.57 -7.87
N LYS A 280 -34.74 9.67 -7.63
CA LYS A 280 -33.45 9.98 -7.00
C LYS A 280 -32.30 10.10 -7.99
N GLN A 281 -32.50 9.72 -9.26
CA GLN A 281 -31.45 9.73 -10.28
C GLN A 281 -30.89 11.14 -10.50
N GLN A 282 -31.76 12.15 -10.58
CA GLN A 282 -31.34 13.55 -10.77
C GLN A 282 -30.50 14.06 -9.58
N ALA A 283 -30.92 13.74 -8.35
CA ALA A 283 -30.18 14.13 -7.15
C ALA A 283 -28.82 13.43 -7.08
N MET A 284 -28.74 12.14 -7.41
CA MET A 284 -27.48 11.39 -7.48
C MET A 284 -26.54 11.97 -8.56
N HIS A 285 -27.08 12.34 -9.72
CA HIS A 285 -26.30 12.97 -10.78
C HIS A 285 -25.65 14.29 -10.30
N LEU A 286 -26.42 15.13 -9.61
CA LEU A 286 -25.93 16.38 -9.01
C LEU A 286 -24.84 16.13 -7.95
N CYS A 287 -24.99 15.10 -7.12
CA CYS A 287 -23.96 14.73 -6.14
C CYS A 287 -22.61 14.46 -6.82
N PHE A 288 -22.61 13.69 -7.92
CA PHE A 288 -21.38 13.40 -8.68
C PHE A 288 -20.82 14.62 -9.42
N GLU A 289 -21.65 15.57 -9.84
CA GLU A 289 -21.17 16.85 -10.39
C GLU A 289 -20.48 17.68 -9.30
N ASN A 290 -21.11 17.83 -8.14
CA ASN A 290 -20.55 18.54 -6.98
C ASN A 290 -19.24 17.90 -6.51
N LEU A 291 -19.13 16.57 -6.56
CA LEU A 291 -17.90 15.85 -6.23
C LEU A 291 -16.69 16.35 -7.04
N MET A 292 -16.90 16.61 -8.33
CA MET A 292 -15.85 17.04 -9.27
C MET A 292 -15.79 18.56 -9.45
N GLU A 293 -16.59 19.34 -8.72
CA GLU A 293 -16.69 20.79 -8.89
C GLU A 293 -15.37 21.51 -8.56
N GLY A 294 -14.81 22.16 -9.58
CA GLY A 294 -13.56 22.92 -9.48
C GLY A 294 -12.33 22.05 -9.22
N ILE A 295 -12.40 20.77 -9.55
CA ILE A 295 -11.27 19.85 -9.56
C ILE A 295 -10.53 19.98 -10.89
N GLU A 296 -9.23 20.25 -10.80
CA GLU A 296 -8.36 20.33 -11.97
C GLU A 296 -7.70 18.97 -12.27
N ARG A 297 -7.18 18.79 -13.48
CA ARG A 297 -6.42 17.58 -13.86
C ARG A 297 -4.99 17.63 -13.33
N ASN A 298 -4.82 17.65 -12.02
CA ASN A 298 -3.53 17.55 -11.34
C ASN A 298 -3.67 16.95 -9.93
N LEU A 299 -2.55 16.50 -9.36
CA LEU A 299 -2.49 15.92 -8.01
C LEU A 299 -1.78 16.86 -7.00
N LEU A 300 -1.93 18.18 -7.17
CA LEU A 300 -1.39 19.13 -6.20
C LEU A 300 -2.18 19.07 -4.88
N THR A 301 -1.52 19.40 -3.77
CA THR A 301 -2.12 19.37 -2.43
C THR A 301 -3.42 20.17 -2.36
N LYS A 302 -3.43 21.38 -2.92
CA LYS A 302 -4.64 22.23 -2.97
C LYS A 302 -5.82 21.54 -3.67
N ASN A 303 -5.57 20.83 -4.76
CA ASN A 303 -6.62 20.14 -5.51
C ASN A 303 -7.12 18.89 -4.76
N ARG A 304 -6.20 18.14 -4.12
CA ARG A 304 -6.54 17.01 -3.23
C ARG A 304 -7.40 17.44 -2.04
N ASP A 305 -7.05 18.56 -1.40
CA ASP A 305 -7.79 19.08 -0.25
C ASP A 305 -9.20 19.52 -0.67
N ARG A 306 -9.33 20.17 -1.83
CA ARG A 306 -10.64 20.51 -2.41
C ARG A 306 -11.48 19.26 -2.70
N PHE A 307 -10.90 18.26 -3.36
CA PHE A 307 -11.61 16.99 -3.61
C PHE A 307 -12.06 16.32 -2.31
N THR A 308 -11.23 16.36 -1.26
CA THR A 308 -11.56 15.78 0.05
C THR A 308 -12.75 16.49 0.70
N GLN A 309 -12.84 17.83 0.56
CA GLN A 309 -13.99 18.60 1.00
C GLN A 309 -15.26 18.22 0.21
N ASN A 310 -15.17 18.20 -1.12
CA ASN A 310 -16.28 17.80 -1.99
C ASN A 310 -16.78 16.39 -1.67
N LEU A 311 -15.87 15.44 -1.44
CA LEU A 311 -16.20 14.05 -1.08
C LEU A 311 -16.96 13.95 0.25
N SER A 312 -16.67 14.86 1.18
CA SER A 312 -17.36 14.92 2.48
C SER A 312 -18.80 15.38 2.35
N VAL A 313 -19.04 16.34 1.46
CA VAL A 313 -20.40 16.78 1.10
C VAL A 313 -21.13 15.68 0.33
N PHE A 314 -20.48 15.12 -0.70
CA PHE A 314 -21.00 14.00 -1.50
C PHE A 314 -21.51 12.85 -0.64
N ARG A 315 -20.69 12.36 0.30
CA ARG A 315 -21.06 11.23 1.15
C ARG A 315 -22.26 11.54 2.05
N ARG A 316 -22.35 12.77 2.58
CA ARG A 316 -23.50 13.21 3.39
C ARG A 316 -24.78 13.19 2.56
N GLU A 317 -24.75 13.81 1.37
CA GLU A 317 -25.91 13.91 0.48
C GLU A 317 -26.38 12.53 -0.01
N VAL A 318 -25.45 11.65 -0.36
CA VAL A 318 -25.73 10.27 -0.75
C VAL A 318 -26.38 9.50 0.39
N ASN A 319 -25.83 9.59 1.61
CA ASN A 319 -26.39 8.92 2.78
C ASN A 319 -27.79 9.42 3.13
N ASP A 320 -28.04 10.73 3.03
CA ASP A 320 -29.36 11.32 3.27
C ASP A 320 -30.38 10.86 2.22
N SER A 321 -29.96 10.81 0.95
CA SER A 321 -30.78 10.28 -0.15
C SER A 321 -31.13 8.79 0.06
N MET A 322 -30.18 7.98 0.53
CA MET A 322 -30.38 6.55 0.78
C MET A 322 -31.28 6.26 2.00
N LYS A 323 -31.14 7.02 3.09
CA LYS A 323 -31.96 6.88 4.32
C LYS A 323 -33.44 7.24 4.10
N ASN A 324 -33.72 8.18 3.20
CA ASN A 324 -35.09 8.56 2.88
C ASN A 324 -35.88 7.48 2.11
N SER A 325 -35.27 6.32 1.80
CA SER A 325 -35.98 5.16 1.22
C SER A 325 -36.72 4.29 2.25
N THR A 326 -36.41 4.37 3.55
CA THR A 326 -36.89 3.40 4.55
C THR A 326 -38.21 3.80 5.24
N TYR A 327 -38.76 4.99 4.97
CA TYR A 327 -39.99 5.50 5.62
C TYR A 327 -41.27 5.36 4.77
N GLY A 328 -41.21 4.61 3.66
CA GLY A 328 -42.33 4.45 2.71
C GLY A 328 -43.20 3.21 2.90
N VAL A 329 -43.17 2.50 4.05
CA VAL A 329 -44.11 1.41 4.32
C VAL A 329 -45.26 1.94 5.19
N ASN A 330 -46.36 2.22 4.50
CA ASN A 330 -47.66 2.69 4.99
C ASN A 330 -48.04 2.18 6.39
N SER A 331 -48.15 3.11 7.34
CA SER A 331 -48.87 2.94 8.61
C SER A 331 -50.11 3.84 8.63
N ASN A 332 -50.96 3.78 7.58
CA ASN A 332 -52.16 4.63 7.48
C ASN A 332 -53.36 3.97 6.78
N ASP A 333 -53.55 2.65 6.93
CA ASP A 333 -54.81 1.98 6.51
C ASP A 333 -55.40 1.13 7.65
N MET A 334 -55.61 1.76 8.81
CA MET A 334 -56.61 1.30 9.78
C MET A 334 -57.31 2.53 10.34
N MET A 335 -58.35 2.98 9.63
CA MET A 335 -59.58 3.59 10.16
C MET A 335 -60.42 4.11 8.99
N SER A 336 -61.38 3.28 8.53
CA SER A 336 -62.75 3.66 8.14
C SER A 336 -63.54 2.42 7.77
#